data_AF-A0A9Q3ZE50-F1
#
_entry.id   AF-A0A9Q3ZE50-F1
#
_cell.length_a   1.000
_cell.length_b   1.000
_cell.length_c   1.000
_cell.angle_alpha   90.00
_cell.angle_beta   90.00
_cell.angle_gamma   90.00
#
_symmetry.space_group_name_H-M   'P 1'
#
loop_
_entity.id
_entity.type
_entity.pdbx_description
1 polymer ?
#
loop_
_entity_poly.entity_id
_entity_poly.type
_entity_poly.pdbx_seq_one_letter_code
_entity_poly.pdbx_strand_id
1 'polypeptide(L)'
;MAVLLSAPGEQFEGGEFVLTEQRPRRQSRAMVPPLRQGDALVFAVNQRPVAGQRGDYRVTLRHGVSELRRGERYTLGLIFHDAA
;
A
#
# COMPACT_ATOMS: atom_id res chain seq x y z
N MET A 1 1.50 -4.00 -7.63
CA MET A 1 0.68 -4.92 -6.82
C MET A 1 1.58 -5.71 -5.89
N ALA A 2 1.07 -6.07 -4.72
CA ALA A 2 1.74 -6.93 -3.76
C ALA A 2 0.77 -8.04 -3.33
N VAL A 3 1.27 -9.26 -3.16
CA VAL A 3 0.51 -10.40 -2.61
C VAL A 3 1.21 -10.87 -1.35
N LEU A 4 0.48 -10.90 -0.23
CA LEU A 4 1.05 -11.34 1.04
C LEU A 4 1.13 -12.87 1.09
N LEU A 5 2.33 -13.41 1.29
CA LEU A 5 2.58 -14.86 1.28
C LEU A 5 2.71 -15.47 2.68
N SER A 6 2.92 -14.64 3.71
CA SER A 6 2.97 -15.06 5.12
C SER A 6 1.65 -14.74 5.84
N ALA A 7 1.25 -15.55 6.82
CA ALA A 7 0.11 -15.32 7.70
C ALA A 7 0.46 -14.36 8.85
N PRO A 8 -0.17 -13.18 8.95
CA PRO A 8 0.01 -12.28 10.09
C PRO A 8 -0.46 -12.92 11.41
N GLY A 9 0.22 -12.61 12.52
CA GLY A 9 -0.05 -13.17 13.84
C GLY A 9 0.58 -14.54 14.08
N GLU A 10 0.64 -15.38 13.04
CA GLU A 10 1.24 -16.71 13.10
C GLU A 10 2.72 -16.69 12.68
N GLN A 11 3.00 -16.20 11.47
CA GLN A 11 4.35 -16.21 10.89
C GLN A 11 5.11 -14.91 11.13
N PHE A 12 4.40 -13.80 11.39
CA PHE A 12 5.02 -12.52 11.74
C PHE A 12 4.11 -11.58 12.57
N GLU A 13 4.74 -10.60 13.25
CA GLU A 13 4.07 -9.45 13.88
C GLU A 13 4.64 -8.13 13.38
N GLY A 14 3.80 -7.09 13.32
CA GLY A 14 4.15 -5.85 12.62
C GLY A 14 4.11 -6.10 11.11
N GLY A 15 4.99 -5.45 10.35
CA GLY A 15 5.11 -5.68 8.91
C GLY A 15 3.84 -5.38 8.12
N GLU A 16 2.95 -4.53 8.63
CA GLU A 16 1.74 -4.14 7.93
C GLU A 16 2.09 -3.33 6.67
N PHE A 17 1.33 -3.53 5.60
CA PHE A 17 1.46 -2.68 4.42
C PHE A 17 0.83 -1.32 4.74
N VAL A 18 1.58 -0.24 4.56
CA VAL A 18 1.15 1.12 4.88
C VAL A 18 1.10 1.95 3.61
N LEU A 19 -0.05 2.58 3.37
CA LEU A 19 -0.24 3.60 2.36
C LEU A 19 -0.40 4.96 3.04
N THR A 20 0.25 6.00 2.53
CA THR A 20 0.01 7.38 2.95
C THR A 20 -0.37 8.25 1.76
N GLU A 21 -1.55 8.83 1.82
CA GLU A 21 -2.07 9.76 0.81
C GLU A 21 -1.85 11.20 1.29
N GLN A 22 -1.09 11.97 0.50
CA GLN A 22 -0.93 13.40 0.76
C GLN A 22 -2.20 14.15 0.35
N ARG A 23 -2.79 14.89 1.28
CA ARG A 23 -4.01 15.66 1.02
C ARG A 23 -3.65 17.15 1.00
N PRO A 24 -3.95 17.89 -0.08
CA PRO A 24 -3.62 19.31 -0.17
C PRO A 24 -4.17 20.09 1.03
N ARG A 25 -3.31 20.87 1.68
CA ARG A 25 -3.65 21.71 2.85
C ARG A 25 -4.26 20.94 4.04
N ARG A 26 -4.08 19.61 4.09
CA ARG A 26 -4.52 18.75 5.20
C ARG A 26 -3.42 17.78 5.59
N GLN A 27 -3.55 17.21 6.78
CA GLN A 27 -2.68 16.12 7.20
C GLN A 27 -2.83 14.91 6.25
N SER A 28 -1.72 14.25 5.96
CA SER A 28 -1.71 12.99 5.21
C SER A 28 -2.63 11.96 5.86
N ARG A 29 -3.25 11.12 5.04
CA ARG A 29 -4.10 10.02 5.50
C ARG A 29 -3.33 8.71 5.40
N ALA A 30 -3.12 8.05 6.52
CA ALA A 30 -2.61 6.68 6.54
C ALA A 30 -3.76 5.69 6.26
N MET A 31 -3.45 4.63 5.53
CA MET A 31 -4.32 3.48 5.30
C MET A 31 -3.48 2.23 5.50
N VAL A 32 -3.96 1.30 6.32
CA VAL A 32 -3.29 0.05 6.64
C VAL A 32 -4.27 -1.08 6.29
N PRO A 33 -4.21 -1.64 5.07
CA PRO A 33 -5.12 -2.71 4.68
C PRO A 33 -4.89 -3.96 5.54
N PRO A 34 -5.95 -4.60 6.07
CA PRO A 34 -5.83 -5.76 6.94
C PRO A 34 -5.60 -7.06 6.14
N LEU A 35 -4.48 -7.11 5.40
CA LEU A 35 -4.15 -8.23 4.51
C LEU A 35 -3.95 -9.52 5.31
N ARG A 36 -4.53 -10.61 4.81
CA ARG A 36 -4.29 -12.00 5.24
C ARG A 36 -3.40 -12.70 4.23
N GLN A 37 -2.91 -13.89 4.59
CA GLN A 37 -2.15 -14.72 3.66
C GLN A 37 -2.98 -14.98 2.39
N GLY A 38 -2.39 -14.76 1.22
CA GLY A 38 -3.03 -14.88 -0.08
C GLY A 38 -3.72 -13.60 -0.57
N ASP A 39 -3.96 -12.60 0.28
CA ASP A 39 -4.58 -11.35 -0.16
C ASP A 39 -3.64 -10.56 -1.05
N ALA A 40 -4.22 -9.94 -2.08
CA ALA A 40 -3.54 -9.07 -3.03
C ALA A 40 -3.97 -7.60 -2.85
N LEU A 41 -3.00 -6.70 -2.90
CA LEU A 41 -3.20 -5.26 -2.90
C LEU A 41 -2.72 -4.64 -4.22
N VAL A 42 -3.65 -4.02 -4.95
CA VAL A 42 -3.34 -3.16 -6.10
C VAL A 42 -3.30 -1.72 -5.62
N PHE A 43 -2.19 -1.03 -5.90
CA PHE A 43 -1.97 0.35 -5.47
C PHE A 43 -1.12 1.08 -6.50
N ALA A 44 -1.25 2.41 -6.53
CA ALA A 44 -0.42 3.26 -7.37
C ALA A 44 0.95 3.50 -6.72
N VAL A 45 2.02 3.46 -7.52
CA VAL A 45 3.40 3.52 -6.98
C VAL A 45 3.82 4.91 -6.50
N ASN A 46 3.27 5.99 -7.07
CA ASN A 46 3.66 7.36 -6.74
C ASN A 46 2.47 8.33 -6.69
N GLN A 47 1.56 8.24 -7.65
CA GLN A 47 0.42 9.15 -7.74
C GLN A 47 -0.83 8.39 -8.13
N ARG A 48 -1.97 8.79 -7.55
CA ARG A 48 -3.29 8.28 -7.94
C ARG A 48 -4.23 9.43 -8.32
N PRO A 49 -5.16 9.21 -9.27
CA PRO A 49 -6.23 10.15 -9.53
C PRO A 49 -7.21 10.16 -8.35
N VAL A 50 -7.74 11.34 -8.05
CA VAL A 50 -8.81 11.57 -7.08
C VAL A 50 -9.84 12.50 -7.73
N ALA A 51 -11.11 12.16 -7.61
CA ALA A 51 -12.20 12.98 -8.11
C ALA A 51 -12.24 14.35 -7.43
N GLY A 52 -12.26 15.41 -8.23
CA GLY A 52 -12.44 16.79 -7.80
C GLY A 52 -13.65 17.44 -8.49
N GLN A 53 -14.01 18.65 -8.06
CA GLN A 53 -15.17 19.38 -8.62
C GLN A 53 -15.00 19.75 -10.10
N ARG A 54 -13.77 19.80 -10.62
CA ARG A 54 -13.44 20.19 -12.00
C ARG A 54 -12.78 19.05 -12.80
N GLY A 55 -13.02 17.81 -12.38
CA GLY A 55 -12.35 16.61 -12.91
C GLY A 55 -11.31 16.06 -11.93
N ASP A 56 -10.62 15.01 -12.37
CA ASP A 56 -9.64 14.31 -11.56
C ASP A 56 -8.37 15.15 -11.37
N TYR A 57 -7.81 15.09 -10.17
CA TYR A 57 -6.49 15.63 -9.87
C TYR A 57 -5.60 14.56 -9.26
N ARG A 58 -4.29 14.77 -9.31
CA ARG A 58 -3.30 13.80 -8.83
C ARG A 58 -2.95 14.10 -7.38
N VAL A 59 -2.94 13.06 -6.54
CA VAL A 59 -2.39 13.11 -5.19
C VAL A 59 -1.18 12.21 -5.09
N THR A 60 -0.19 12.61 -4.28
CA THR A 60 0.96 11.77 -3.96
C THR A 60 0.50 10.63 -3.04
N LEU A 61 0.82 9.41 -3.44
CA LEU A 61 0.64 8.20 -2.65
C LEU A 61 2.02 7.61 -2.37
N ARG A 62 2.38 7.48 -1.10
CA ARG A 62 3.55 6.72 -0.68
C ARG A 62 3.09 5.38 -0.14
N HIS A 63 3.94 4.38 -0.29
CA HIS A 63 3.68 3.03 0.20
C HIS A 63 4.93 2.50 0.89
N GLY A 64 4.75 1.59 1.83
CA GLY A 64 5.83 0.97 2.57
C GLY A 64 5.32 -0.18 3.42
N VAL A 65 6.22 -0.73 4.20
CA VAL A 65 5.93 -1.78 5.18
C VAL A 65 6.41 -1.26 6.53
N SER A 66 5.59 -1.42 7.57
CA SER A 66 5.99 -1.07 8.94
C SER A 66 7.13 -1.99 9.43
N GLU A 67 7.70 -1.65 10.57
CA GLU A 67 8.72 -2.48 11.21
C GLU A 67 8.20 -3.90 11.46
N LEU A 68 9.01 -4.89 11.10
CA LEU A 68 8.78 -6.28 11.45
C LEU A 68 9.26 -6.51 12.88
N ARG A 69 8.33 -6.75 13.80
CA ARG A 69 8.64 -6.92 15.23
C ARG A 69 8.98 -8.36 15.59
N ARG A 70 8.44 -9.33 14.84
CA ARG A 70 8.66 -10.77 15.04
C ARG A 70 8.53 -11.53 13.72
N GLY A 71 9.29 -12.61 13.57
CA GLY A 71 9.09 -13.60 12.51
C GLY A 71 9.59 -13.15 11.15
N GLU A 72 9.05 -13.73 10.08
CA GLU A 72 9.46 -13.48 8.70
C GLU A 72 8.25 -13.22 7.80
N ARG A 73 8.35 -12.18 6.98
CA ARG A 73 7.28 -11.73 6.10
C ARG A 73 7.70 -11.83 4.64
N TYR A 74 7.05 -12.71 3.90
CA TYR A 74 7.24 -12.87 2.45
C TYR A 74 6.11 -12.19 1.67
N THR A 75 6.46 -11.57 0.55
CA THR A 75 5.51 -10.91 -0.35
C THR A 75 5.97 -11.07 -1.77
N LEU A 76 5.03 -11.37 -2.67
CA LEU A 76 5.27 -11.32 -4.11
C LEU A 76 4.94 -9.92 -4.63
N GLY A 77 5.91 -9.26 -5.25
CA GLY A 77 5.72 -7.99 -5.95
C GLY A 77 5.47 -8.19 -7.44
N LEU A 78 4.44 -7.54 -7.98
CA LEU A 78 4.14 -7.48 -9.41
C LEU A 78 4.09 -6.01 -9.83
N ILE A 79 5.04 -5.58 -10.65
CA ILE A 79 5.16 -4.19 -11.10
C ILE A 79 4.52 -4.07 -12.49
N PHE A 80 3.55 -3.17 -12.59
CA PHE A 80 2.92 -2.83 -13.86
C PHE A 80 3.61 -1.58 -14.42
N HIS A 81 4.16 -1.72 -15.61
CA HIS A 81 4.67 -0.61 -16.42
C HIS A 81 3.67 -0.34 -17.55
N ASP A 82 3.49 0.92 -17.94
CA ASP A 82 2.86 1.15 -19.24
C ASP A 82 3.86 0.74 -20.33
N ALA A 83 3.35 0.02 -21.33
CA ALA A 83 4.12 -0.18 -22.55
C ALA A 83 3.88 1.08 -23.41
N ALA A 84 4.95 1.77 -23.75
CA ALA A 84 4.96 2.82 -24.77
C ALA A 84 5.12 2.21 -26.17
#